data_AF-C0CLU9-F1
#
_entry.id   AF-C0CLU9-F1
#
_cell.length_a   1.000
_cell.length_b   1.000
_cell.length_c   1.000
_cell.angle_alpha   90.00
_cell.angle_beta   90.00
_cell.angle_gamma   90.00
#
_symmetry.space_group_name_H-M   'P 1'
#
loop_
_entity.id
_entity.type
_entity.pdbx_description
1 polymer ?
#
loop_
_entity_poly.entity_id
_entity_poly.type
_entity_poly.pdbx_seq_one_letter_code
_entity_poly.pdbx_strand_id
1 'polypeptide(L)'
;MVSEFIIFNEEHLVKEKRRKDGTRNENVIESKELKRSENIRKKKGGIFMVLFLEYPKCSTCKKAKKWLEEHQVNYDDRHIVEDNPTVEELKDWIGRSGLPLRRFFNTSGMKYRELQLKDRLPKMSEEEQLELLATDGMLVKRPLLVLEDRVIPGFKEKEWLEGLGL
;
A
#
# COMPACT_ATOMS: atom_id res chain seq x y z
N MET A 1 2.48 -52.72 -16.77
CA MET A 1 2.61 -51.69 -17.83
C MET A 1 1.20 -51.38 -18.24
N VAL A 2 0.61 -50.23 -17.90
CA VAL A 2 1.05 -48.84 -18.07
C VAL A 2 0.79 -48.04 -16.77
N SER A 3 1.71 -47.19 -16.30
CA SER A 3 1.84 -45.75 -16.66
C SER A 3 0.65 -44.96 -16.06
N GLU A 4 0.76 -43.83 -15.37
CA GLU A 4 1.75 -42.76 -15.33
C GLU A 4 1.46 -41.86 -14.11
N PHE A 5 2.51 -41.22 -13.60
CA PHE A 5 2.55 -39.81 -13.16
C PHE A 5 1.28 -38.97 -13.40
N ILE A 6 0.72 -38.33 -12.36
CA ILE A 6 0.15 -36.96 -12.42
C ILE A 6 0.31 -36.28 -11.03
N ILE A 7 0.98 -35.12 -11.04
CA ILE A 7 1.03 -34.07 -10.02
C ILE A 7 -0.25 -33.20 -10.15
N PHE A 8 -0.66 -32.46 -9.10
CA PHE A 8 -1.80 -31.50 -9.02
C PHE A 8 -3.17 -32.16 -8.75
N ASN A 9 -4.10 -31.64 -7.94
CA ASN A 9 -4.34 -30.30 -7.41
C ASN A 9 -5.29 -30.39 -6.18
N GLU A 10 -5.29 -29.30 -5.41
CA GLU A 10 -6.44 -28.66 -4.75
C GLU A 10 -7.30 -29.34 -3.68
N GLU A 11 -7.49 -28.55 -2.60
CA GLU A 11 -8.80 -28.14 -2.11
C GLU A 11 -9.98 -29.02 -2.54
N HIS A 12 -10.26 -30.09 -1.80
CA HIS A 12 -11.64 -30.49 -1.64
C HIS A 12 -11.87 -31.35 -0.41
N LEU A 13 -12.93 -30.99 0.30
CA LEU A 13 -13.56 -31.73 1.40
C LEU A 13 -12.82 -31.75 2.74
N VAL A 14 -12.98 -30.64 3.44
CA VAL A 14 -13.73 -30.61 4.70
C VAL A 14 -14.62 -31.86 4.86
N LYS A 15 -14.37 -32.60 5.96
CA LYS A 15 -15.08 -33.77 6.53
C LYS A 15 -14.59 -35.11 5.99
N GLU A 16 -13.89 -35.86 6.84
CA GLU A 16 -14.42 -37.09 7.46
C GLU A 16 -13.34 -37.75 8.34
N LYS A 17 -13.33 -37.49 9.66
CA LYS A 17 -13.08 -38.51 10.71
C LYS A 17 -13.04 -37.88 12.09
N ARG A 18 -14.22 -37.80 12.70
CA ARG A 18 -14.33 -38.20 14.11
C ARG A 18 -14.17 -39.72 14.13
N ARG A 19 -13.16 -40.24 14.84
CA ARG A 19 -13.34 -41.17 15.97
C ARG A 19 -11.99 -41.67 16.52
N LYS A 20 -11.72 -41.15 17.73
CA LYS A 20 -11.24 -41.86 18.92
C LYS A 20 -9.77 -42.26 18.98
N ASP A 21 -8.97 -41.30 19.42
CA ASP A 21 -7.93 -41.44 20.43
C ASP A 21 -7.57 -40.02 20.94
N GLY A 22 -7.04 -39.93 22.14
CA GLY A 22 -7.12 -38.74 22.97
C GLY A 22 -6.31 -37.54 22.48
N THR A 23 -6.97 -36.40 22.30
CA THR A 23 -6.30 -35.09 22.27
C THR A 23 -7.15 -34.06 23.03
N ARG A 24 -7.03 -34.02 24.36
CA ARG A 24 -7.54 -32.89 25.18
C ARG A 24 -6.76 -31.59 24.94
N ASN A 25 -5.85 -31.56 23.96
CA ASN A 25 -4.88 -30.50 23.75
C ASN A 25 -5.04 -29.71 22.44
N GLU A 26 -5.74 -30.19 21.40
CA GLU A 26 -5.78 -29.47 20.11
C GLU A 26 -6.72 -28.25 20.13
N ASN A 27 -7.94 -28.39 20.67
CA ASN A 27 -8.88 -27.27 20.82
C ASN A 27 -8.36 -26.15 21.74
N VAL A 28 -7.45 -26.48 22.66
CA VAL A 28 -6.83 -25.51 23.57
C VAL A 28 -5.67 -24.79 22.87
N ILE A 29 -4.95 -25.45 21.96
CA ILE A 29 -3.82 -24.86 21.24
C ILE A 29 -4.33 -23.93 20.12
N GLU A 30 -5.32 -24.36 19.32
CA GLU A 30 -5.88 -23.57 18.23
C GLU A 30 -6.58 -22.29 18.74
N SER A 31 -7.35 -22.42 19.84
CA SER A 31 -7.96 -21.25 20.50
C SER A 31 -6.96 -20.38 21.25
N LYS A 32 -5.79 -20.91 21.67
CA LYS A 32 -4.70 -20.12 22.25
C LYS A 32 -3.88 -19.40 21.19
N GLU A 33 -3.64 -19.99 20.03
CA GLU A 33 -2.92 -19.36 18.91
C GLU A 33 -3.75 -18.25 18.27
N LEU A 34 -5.05 -18.47 18.06
CA LEU A 34 -5.96 -17.42 17.57
C LEU A 34 -6.12 -16.28 18.60
N LYS A 35 -6.24 -16.60 19.89
CA LYS A 35 -6.25 -15.56 20.95
C LYS A 35 -4.91 -14.88 21.12
N ARG A 36 -3.79 -15.54 20.79
CA ARG A 36 -2.43 -14.96 20.84
C ARG A 36 -2.19 -14.03 19.66
N SER A 37 -2.64 -14.38 18.46
CA SER A 37 -2.58 -13.49 17.30
C SER A 37 -3.54 -12.29 17.45
N GLU A 38 -4.73 -12.49 18.02
CA GLU A 38 -5.65 -11.40 18.37
C GLU A 38 -5.13 -10.51 19.51
N ASN A 39 -4.53 -11.07 20.57
CA ASN A 39 -3.93 -10.26 21.64
C ASN A 39 -2.65 -9.54 21.22
N ILE A 40 -1.91 -10.04 20.24
CA ILE A 40 -0.77 -9.30 19.64
C ILE A 40 -1.30 -8.13 18.81
N ARG A 41 -2.36 -8.33 18.02
CA ARG A 41 -3.07 -7.24 17.30
C ARG A 41 -3.70 -6.20 18.23
N LYS A 42 -4.15 -6.59 19.43
CA LYS A 42 -4.74 -5.65 20.40
C LYS A 42 -3.73 -4.95 21.31
N LYS A 43 -2.52 -5.49 21.51
CA LYS A 43 -1.49 -4.90 22.38
C LYS A 43 -0.60 -3.86 21.69
N LYS A 44 -0.60 -3.78 20.36
CA LYS A 44 -0.07 -2.65 19.60
C LYS A 44 -1.28 -1.90 18.99
N GLY A 45 -1.66 -0.78 19.60
CA GLY A 45 -2.93 -0.10 19.33
C GLY A 45 -3.14 0.25 17.86
N GLY A 46 -4.39 0.09 17.40
CA GLY A 46 -4.88 0.55 16.09
C GLY A 46 -4.54 -0.37 14.92
N ILE A 47 -5.55 -0.79 14.17
CA ILE A 47 -5.33 -1.29 12.81
C ILE A 47 -4.95 -0.04 11.98
N PHE A 48 -3.66 0.27 11.90
CA PHE A 48 -3.17 1.32 11.01
C PHE A 48 -3.34 0.84 9.57
N MET A 49 -4.29 1.43 8.86
CA MET A 49 -4.44 1.21 7.41
C MET A 49 -3.41 2.08 6.70
N VAL A 50 -2.35 1.45 6.19
CA VAL A 50 -1.30 2.11 5.43
C VAL A 50 -1.47 1.73 3.97
N LEU A 51 -1.71 2.71 3.10
CA LEU A 51 -1.77 2.49 1.66
C LEU A 51 -0.47 3.01 1.02
N PHE A 52 0.22 2.11 0.33
CA PHE A 52 1.47 2.38 -0.37
C PHE A 52 1.23 2.43 -1.88
N LEU A 53 1.13 3.64 -2.41
CA LEU A 53 1.01 3.86 -3.84
C LEU A 53 2.38 3.80 -4.50
N GLU A 54 2.53 2.87 -5.44
CA GLU A 54 3.82 2.61 -6.06
C GLU A 54 3.76 2.41 -7.58
N TYR A 55 4.96 2.46 -8.17
CA TYR A 55 5.20 1.97 -9.52
C TYR A 55 6.37 0.99 -9.47
N PRO A 56 6.18 -0.31 -9.77
CA PRO A 56 7.19 -1.35 -9.56
C PRO A 56 8.53 -1.11 -10.26
N LYS A 57 8.54 -0.38 -11.39
CA LYS A 57 9.79 -0.06 -12.12
C LYS A 57 10.53 1.15 -11.53
N CYS A 58 9.98 1.85 -10.55
CA CYS A 58 10.62 2.99 -9.91
C CYS A 58 11.62 2.54 -8.83
N SER A 59 12.89 2.94 -8.97
CA SER A 59 13.95 2.61 -8.00
C SER A 59 13.66 3.15 -6.59
N THR A 60 13.09 4.35 -6.47
CA THR A 60 12.68 4.91 -5.18
C THR A 60 11.53 4.12 -4.53
N CYS A 61 10.58 3.62 -5.31
CA CYS A 61 9.50 2.76 -4.80
C CYS A 61 10.07 1.45 -4.27
N LYS A 62 10.98 0.80 -5.00
CA LYS A 62 11.66 -0.41 -4.53
C LYS A 62 12.39 -0.22 -3.20
N LYS A 63 13.10 0.92 -3.04
CA LYS A 63 13.77 1.26 -1.78
C LYS A 63 12.77 1.46 -0.64
N ALA A 64 11.70 2.18 -0.91
CA ALA A 64 10.64 2.46 0.05
C ALA A 64 9.91 1.17 0.49
N LYS A 65 9.62 0.26 -0.44
CA LYS A 65 9.01 -1.05 -0.17
C LYS A 65 9.88 -1.89 0.76
N LYS A 66 11.17 -2.01 0.44
CA LYS A 66 12.16 -2.70 1.28
C LYS A 66 12.23 -2.10 2.69
N TRP A 67 12.16 -0.77 2.79
CA TRP A 67 12.16 -0.08 4.08
C TRP A 67 10.93 -0.44 4.92
N LEU A 68 9.72 -0.50 4.32
CA LEU A 68 8.50 -0.92 5.03
C LEU A 68 8.60 -2.37 5.52
N GLU A 69 9.13 -3.27 4.69
CA GLU A 69 9.38 -4.67 5.03
C GLU A 69 10.37 -4.82 6.20
N GLU A 70 11.48 -4.07 6.17
CA GLU A 70 12.50 -4.04 7.23
C GLU A 70 11.94 -3.55 8.57
N HIS A 71 11.01 -2.60 8.54
CA HIS A 71 10.35 -2.05 9.73
C HIS A 71 9.08 -2.82 10.12
N GLN A 72 8.76 -3.92 9.43
CA GLN A 72 7.57 -4.75 9.69
C GLN A 72 6.27 -3.96 9.70
N VAL A 73 6.18 -2.95 8.84
CA VAL A 73 4.97 -2.14 8.65
C VAL A 73 4.01 -2.93 7.76
N ASN A 74 2.79 -3.14 8.21
CA ASN A 74 1.73 -3.70 7.36
C ASN A 74 1.19 -2.60 6.46
N TYR A 75 1.05 -2.89 5.17
CA TYR A 75 0.52 -1.96 4.18
C TYR A 75 -0.20 -2.71 3.06
N ASP A 76 -1.14 -2.02 2.40
CA ASP A 76 -1.71 -2.43 1.14
C ASP A 76 -0.98 -1.69 0.01
N ASP A 77 -0.46 -2.39 -0.99
CA ASP A 77 0.13 -1.75 -2.17
C ASP A 77 -0.89 -1.51 -3.27
N ARG A 78 -0.76 -0.36 -3.94
CA ARG A 78 -1.59 -0.02 -5.10
C ARG A 78 -0.71 0.50 -6.24
N HIS A 79 -0.94 -0.03 -7.44
CA HIS A 79 -0.23 0.38 -8.63
C HIS A 79 -0.77 1.71 -9.17
N ILE A 80 0.00 2.79 -9.00
CA ILE A 80 -0.45 4.17 -9.25
C ILE A 80 -0.89 4.47 -10.69
N VAL A 81 -0.49 3.65 -11.66
CA VAL A 81 -0.83 3.84 -13.09
C VAL A 81 -2.00 2.96 -13.53
N GLU A 82 -2.16 1.78 -12.92
CA GLU A 82 -3.20 0.83 -13.31
C GLU A 82 -4.49 1.15 -12.55
N ASP A 83 -4.34 1.54 -11.28
CA ASP A 83 -5.38 2.07 -10.43
C ASP A 83 -5.00 3.50 -10.03
N ASN A 84 -5.34 4.42 -10.94
CA ASN A 84 -4.95 5.82 -10.87
C ASN A 84 -5.78 6.57 -9.81
N PRO A 85 -5.15 7.39 -8.95
CA PRO A 85 -5.88 8.21 -7.99
C PRO A 85 -6.98 9.08 -8.63
N THR A 86 -8.15 9.04 -8.03
CA THR A 86 -9.28 9.90 -8.42
C THR A 86 -9.06 11.35 -7.95
N VAL A 87 -9.81 12.29 -8.54
CA VAL A 87 -9.79 13.70 -8.10
C VAL A 87 -10.16 13.83 -6.61
N GLU A 88 -11.14 13.04 -6.16
CA GLU A 88 -11.62 13.05 -4.77
C GLU A 88 -10.55 12.56 -3.79
N GLU A 89 -9.89 11.44 -4.12
CA GLU A 89 -8.76 10.93 -3.34
C GLU A 89 -7.60 11.93 -3.30
N LEU A 90 -7.24 12.52 -4.44
CA LEU A 90 -6.16 13.51 -4.50
C LEU A 90 -6.48 14.75 -3.66
N LYS A 91 -7.73 15.24 -3.71
CA LYS A 91 -8.19 16.35 -2.85
C LYS A 91 -8.01 16.02 -1.37
N ASP A 92 -8.45 14.84 -0.95
CA ASP A 92 -8.28 14.36 0.43
C ASP A 92 -6.80 14.29 0.83
N TRP A 93 -5.98 13.63 0.02
CA TRP A 93 -4.57 13.40 0.33
C TRP A 93 -3.75 14.69 0.39
N ILE A 94 -4.01 15.61 -0.53
CA ILE A 94 -3.35 16.92 -0.54
C ILE A 94 -3.74 17.68 0.73
N GLY A 95 -5.03 17.73 1.07
CA GLY A 95 -5.52 18.35 2.30
C GLY A 95 -4.85 17.79 3.55
N ARG A 96 -4.78 16.46 3.67
CA ARG A 96 -4.19 15.76 4.81
C ARG A 96 -2.66 15.88 4.88
N SER A 97 -1.99 16.07 3.75
CA SER A 97 -0.54 16.31 3.75
C SER A 97 -0.15 17.70 4.26
N GLY A 98 -1.04 18.69 4.12
CA GLY A 98 -0.72 20.11 4.34
C GLY A 98 0.34 20.67 3.38
N LEU A 99 0.68 19.94 2.31
CA LEU A 99 1.67 20.34 1.31
C LEU A 99 0.98 20.96 0.09
N PRO A 100 1.64 21.89 -0.62
CA PRO A 100 1.07 22.45 -1.84
C PRO A 100 0.93 21.36 -2.89
N LEU A 101 -0.18 21.38 -3.64
CA LEU A 101 -0.54 20.43 -4.70
C LEU A 101 0.64 20.11 -5.62
N ARG A 102 1.46 21.11 -5.98
CA ARG A 102 2.67 20.95 -6.79
C ARG A 102 3.62 19.83 -6.32
N ARG A 103 3.65 19.52 -5.02
CA ARG A 103 4.47 18.44 -4.43
C ARG A 103 4.02 17.04 -4.84
N PHE A 104 2.77 16.90 -5.27
CA PHE A 104 2.19 15.65 -5.75
C PHE A 104 2.41 15.41 -7.24
N PHE A 105 3.02 16.34 -7.97
CA PHE A 105 3.47 16.07 -9.34
C PHE A 105 4.82 15.36 -9.36
N ASN A 106 4.96 14.41 -10.27
CA ASN A 106 6.21 13.76 -10.63
C ASN A 106 7.09 14.68 -11.48
N THR A 107 7.65 15.71 -10.86
CA THR A 107 8.49 16.74 -11.52
C THR A 107 9.73 16.20 -12.23
N SER A 108 10.21 15.01 -11.84
CA SER A 108 11.31 14.30 -12.47
C SER A 108 10.89 13.39 -13.65
N GLY A 109 9.59 13.14 -13.82
CA GLY A 109 9.06 12.22 -14.81
C GLY A 109 9.12 12.77 -16.24
N MET A 110 9.14 11.86 -17.23
CA MET A 110 9.14 12.23 -18.65
C MET A 110 7.87 13.00 -19.03
N LYS A 111 6.69 12.52 -18.63
CA LYS A 111 5.41 13.19 -18.92
C LYS A 111 5.32 14.63 -18.40
N TYR A 112 5.91 14.91 -17.24
CA TYR A 112 5.96 16.28 -16.71
C TYR A 112 6.75 17.22 -17.64
N ARG A 113 7.83 16.72 -18.24
CA ARG A 113 8.68 17.47 -19.18
C ARG A 113 8.04 17.57 -20.56
N GLU A 114 7.49 16.47 -21.08
CA GLU A 114 6.80 16.39 -22.38
C GLU A 114 5.63 17.36 -22.46
N LEU A 115 4.83 17.44 -21.39
CA LEU A 115 3.68 18.35 -21.31
C LEU A 115 4.05 19.78 -20.90
N GLN A 116 5.34 20.07 -20.69
CA GLN A 116 5.87 21.38 -20.29
C GLN A 116 5.18 21.93 -19.02
N LEU A 117 4.89 21.04 -18.05
CA LEU A 117 4.09 21.39 -16.89
C LEU A 117 4.74 22.43 -15.98
N LYS A 118 6.07 22.56 -16.03
CA LYS A 118 6.79 23.62 -15.30
C LYS A 118 6.24 25.01 -15.58
N ASP A 119 5.90 25.30 -16.84
CA ASP A 119 5.49 26.63 -17.28
C ASP A 119 3.96 26.78 -17.32
N ARG A 120 3.24 25.66 -17.37
CA ARG A 120 1.77 25.62 -17.41
C ARG A 120 1.13 25.62 -16.02
N LEU A 121 1.67 24.85 -15.06
CA LEU A 121 1.08 24.73 -13.73
C LEU A 121 0.87 26.07 -13.01
N PRO A 122 1.82 27.04 -13.05
CA PRO A 122 1.60 28.34 -12.41
C PRO A 122 0.46 29.18 -13.01
N LYS A 123 -0.03 28.81 -14.20
CA LYS A 123 -1.12 29.49 -14.91
C LYS A 123 -2.47 28.77 -14.77
N MET A 124 -2.46 27.58 -14.18
CA MET A 124 -3.65 26.75 -13.96
C MET A 124 -4.19 26.99 -12.56
N SER A 125 -5.52 26.96 -12.44
CA SER A 125 -6.21 26.86 -11.16
C SER A 125 -5.89 25.53 -10.45
N GLU A 126 -6.12 25.46 -9.14
CA GLU A 126 -5.91 24.21 -8.38
C GLU A 126 -6.82 23.08 -8.87
N GLU A 127 -8.05 23.40 -9.29
CA GLU A 127 -9.00 22.44 -9.84
C GLU A 127 -8.49 21.81 -11.14
N GLU A 128 -8.01 22.63 -12.08
CA GLU A 128 -7.40 22.14 -13.33
C GLU A 128 -6.16 21.29 -13.06
N GLN A 129 -5.36 21.66 -12.05
CA GLN A 129 -4.19 20.88 -11.65
C GLN A 129 -4.57 19.51 -11.08
N LEU A 130 -5.62 19.45 -10.25
CA LEU A 130 -6.16 18.20 -9.69
C LEU A 130 -6.71 17.29 -10.78
N GLU A 131 -7.52 17.84 -11.69
CA GLU A 131 -8.07 17.08 -12.82
C GLU A 131 -6.95 16.52 -13.68
N LEU A 132 -5.95 17.34 -14.03
CA LEU A 132 -4.78 16.89 -14.78
C LEU A 132 -4.05 15.76 -14.05
N LEU A 133 -3.83 15.90 -12.75
CA LEU A 133 -3.15 14.90 -11.95
C LEU A 133 -3.92 13.57 -11.90
N ALA A 134 -5.24 13.63 -11.86
CA ALA A 134 -6.13 12.47 -11.89
C ALA A 134 -6.28 11.85 -13.28
N THR A 135 -5.85 12.50 -14.37
CA THR A 135 -5.93 11.90 -15.72
C THR A 135 -4.92 10.79 -15.95
N ASP A 136 -3.78 10.83 -15.24
CA ASP A 136 -2.67 9.92 -15.50
C ASP A 136 -1.75 9.73 -14.30
N GLY A 137 -1.72 8.50 -13.80
CA GLY A 137 -0.88 8.08 -12.68
C GLY A 137 0.62 8.33 -12.86
N MET A 138 1.12 8.46 -14.10
CA MET A 138 2.53 8.82 -14.36
C MET A 138 2.86 10.26 -13.99
N LEU A 139 1.85 11.14 -13.91
CA LEU A 139 1.99 12.51 -13.43
C LEU A 139 2.05 12.59 -11.90
N VAL A 140 1.58 11.56 -11.20
CA VAL A 140 1.54 11.53 -9.74
C VAL A 140 2.91 11.19 -9.14
N LYS A 141 3.29 11.91 -8.09
CA LYS A 141 4.52 11.69 -7.34
C LYS A 141 4.50 10.30 -6.72
N ARG A 142 5.64 9.64 -6.77
CA ARG A 142 5.81 8.28 -6.28
C ARG A 142 7.14 8.10 -5.54
N PRO A 143 7.20 7.23 -4.52
CA PRO A 143 6.04 6.58 -3.88
C PRO A 143 5.13 7.59 -3.16
N LEU A 144 3.94 7.16 -2.77
CA LEU A 144 3.01 7.93 -1.92
C LEU A 144 2.63 7.04 -0.73
N LEU A 145 2.85 7.53 0.49
CA LEU A 145 2.44 6.84 1.71
C LEU A 145 1.19 7.52 2.26
N VAL A 146 0.05 6.84 2.21
CA VAL A 146 -1.23 7.33 2.71
C VAL A 146 -1.49 6.64 4.05
N LEU A 147 -1.51 7.44 5.12
CA LEU A 147 -1.80 6.97 6.48
C LEU A 147 -3.27 7.27 6.81
N GLU A 148 -3.64 7.38 8.08
CA GLU A 148 -5.00 7.81 8.48
C GLU A 148 -5.07 9.33 8.67
N ASP A 149 -4.06 9.93 9.30
CA ASP A 149 -4.00 11.36 9.62
C ASP A 149 -3.28 12.20 8.56
N ARG A 150 -2.37 11.58 7.80
CA ARG A 150 -1.47 12.30 6.87
C ARG A 150 -1.17 11.52 5.59
N VAL A 151 -0.68 12.24 4.58
CA VAL A 151 -0.15 11.67 3.34
C VAL A 151 1.23 12.24 3.06
N ILE A 152 2.17 11.35 2.73
CA ILE A 152 3.58 11.69 2.53
C ILE A 152 3.98 11.41 1.08
N PRO A 153 4.20 12.46 0.25
CA PRO A 153 4.67 12.31 -1.12
C PRO A 153 6.18 12.09 -1.20
N GLY A 154 6.58 10.98 -1.79
CA GLY A 154 7.95 10.54 -1.96
C GLY A 154 8.45 9.72 -0.77
N PHE A 155 9.72 9.33 -0.85
CA PHE A 155 10.39 8.56 0.19
C PHE A 155 11.49 9.39 0.85
N LYS A 156 11.31 9.63 2.14
CA LYS A 156 12.32 10.18 3.04
C LYS A 156 12.13 9.49 4.39
N GLU A 157 13.15 8.76 4.81
CA GLU A 157 13.08 7.90 6.00
C GLU A 157 12.60 8.67 7.24
N LYS A 158 13.15 9.86 7.50
CA LYS A 158 12.73 10.70 8.62
C LYS A 158 11.23 11.02 8.62
N GLU A 159 10.68 11.41 7.47
CA GLU A 159 9.24 11.75 7.37
C GLU A 159 8.37 10.50 7.57
N TRP A 160 8.84 9.34 7.10
CA TRP A 160 8.13 8.06 7.24
C TRP A 160 8.16 7.53 8.67
N LEU A 161 9.31 7.63 9.36
CA LEU A 161 9.42 7.31 10.79
C LEU A 161 8.46 8.17 11.62
N GLU A 162 8.49 9.49 11.42
CA GLU A 162 7.61 10.42 12.11
C GLU A 162 6.13 10.15 11.80
N GLY A 163 5.79 9.82 10.55
CA GLY A 163 4.42 9.52 10.16
C GLY A 163 3.89 8.19 10.70
N LEU A 164 4.74 7.16 10.74
CA LEU A 164 4.38 5.84 11.25
C LEU A 164 4.51 5.70 12.76
N GLY A 165 5.05 6.72 13.45
CA GLY A 165 5.27 6.71 14.89
C GLY A 165 6.32 5.68 15.34
N LEU A 166 7.35 5.46 14.51
CA LEU A 166 8.44 4.50 14.74
C LEU A 166 9.68 5.16 15.36
#